data_AF-A0AAE3YHT5-F1
#
_entry.id   AF-A0AAE3YHT5-F1
#
_cell.length_a   1.000
_cell.length_b   1.000
_cell.length_c   1.000
_cell.angle_alpha   90.00
_cell.angle_beta   90.00
_cell.angle_gamma   90.00
#
_symmetry.space_group_name_H-M   'P 1'
#
loop_
_entity.id
_entity.type
_entity.pdbx_description
1 polymer ?
#
loop_
_entity_poly.entity_id
_entity_poly.type
_entity_poly.pdbx_seq_one_letter_code
_entity_poly.pdbx_strand_id
1 'polypeptide(L)'
;MPTPRSLTVATAAVLAAPALALPLLAASPAAAAPAAGATELAPVWAPLASTAAGLVKQEVTVVVPEGWTMQLANRHPDYPCCVVVPNGFYARESANRISYTPTLGFVGTADPVTIELTDPAGERHTTTYTATVTRPAPPALKDLTSAGAPGKQQSVEVLLPPGAGIGYVDAAGAEIPAPATARGEFSLTAISGVSAEADRPFDPTLISAAGYVTFTPARGAAPGPVPPVRYRVTDAYGQTSIATYTPSVTGYAAK
;
A
#
# COMPACT_ATOMS: atom_id res chain seq x y z
N MET A 1 48.74 44.83 -53.45
CA MET A 1 47.97 46.09 -53.54
C MET A 1 47.12 46.25 -52.28
N PRO A 2 46.70 47.48 -51.92
CA PRO A 2 46.48 47.84 -50.52
C PRO A 2 45.04 47.70 -50.01
N THR A 3 44.91 47.68 -48.68
CA THR A 3 43.72 48.10 -47.88
C THR A 3 43.42 49.60 -48.02
N PRO A 4 42.38 50.16 -47.39
CA PRO A 4 41.00 49.69 -47.14
C PRO A 4 39.97 50.71 -47.68
N ARG A 5 38.65 50.45 -47.56
CA ARG A 5 37.63 51.54 -47.54
C ARG A 5 36.42 51.23 -46.65
N SER A 6 36.06 52.24 -45.85
CA SER A 6 34.88 52.31 -44.98
C SER A 6 33.80 53.23 -45.61
N LEU A 7 32.71 53.48 -44.87
CA LEU A 7 31.68 54.53 -45.05
C LEU A 7 30.53 54.23 -46.04
N THR A 8 29.29 54.74 -45.93
CA THR A 8 28.42 55.21 -44.81
C THR A 8 27.15 55.85 -45.40
N VAL A 9 25.93 55.52 -44.91
CA VAL A 9 24.64 56.30 -45.11
C VAL A 9 24.13 56.32 -46.59
N ALA A 10 22.85 56.55 -47.00
CA ALA A 10 21.61 57.07 -46.42
C ALA A 10 20.31 56.56 -47.12
N THR A 11 19.19 56.57 -46.38
CA THR A 11 17.85 57.17 -46.71
C THR A 11 17.06 56.84 -48.01
N ALA A 12 15.79 56.43 -47.82
CA ALA A 12 14.60 56.85 -48.59
C ALA A 12 13.34 56.77 -47.67
N ALA A 13 12.73 57.89 -47.27
CA ALA A 13 11.48 58.48 -47.82
C ALA A 13 10.25 57.52 -47.78
N VAL A 14 9.22 57.60 -46.92
CA VAL A 14 8.42 58.66 -46.25
C VAL A 14 7.28 59.28 -47.11
N LEU A 15 6.04 59.24 -46.54
CA LEU A 15 4.72 59.80 -46.92
C LEU A 15 3.65 58.70 -47.18
N ALA A 16 2.41 58.76 -46.65
CA ALA A 16 1.74 59.74 -45.77
C ALA A 16 0.64 59.09 -44.86
N ALA A 17 0.17 59.85 -43.87
CA ALA A 17 -0.81 59.50 -42.81
C ALA A 17 -2.29 59.77 -43.29
N PRO A 18 -3.37 59.83 -42.45
CA PRO A 18 -3.53 59.73 -40.98
C PRO A 18 -4.67 58.72 -40.57
N ALA A 19 -5.38 58.70 -39.42
CA ALA A 19 -5.52 59.55 -38.21
C ALA A 19 -6.14 58.76 -37.01
N LEU A 20 -6.12 59.35 -35.80
CA LEU A 20 -6.86 58.95 -34.54
C LEU A 20 -6.50 57.57 -33.91
N ALA A 21 -6.38 57.39 -32.58
CA ALA A 21 -6.51 58.29 -31.43
C ALA A 21 -5.82 57.71 -30.15
N LEU A 22 -5.94 58.47 -29.04
CA LEU A 22 -5.78 58.13 -27.61
C LEU A 22 -4.48 58.60 -26.89
N PRO A 23 -4.58 58.98 -25.60
CA PRO A 23 -3.70 59.97 -24.99
C PRO A 23 -2.47 59.40 -24.27
N LEU A 24 -1.47 60.28 -24.14
CA LEU A 24 -0.32 60.13 -23.27
C LEU A 24 -0.73 60.41 -21.81
N LEU A 25 -0.35 59.55 -20.85
CA LEU A 25 -0.15 60.01 -19.47
C LEU A 25 1.04 59.27 -18.84
N ALA A 26 1.77 59.99 -18.01
CA ALA A 26 3.12 59.65 -17.60
C ALA A 26 3.19 59.13 -16.14
N ALA A 27 4.44 58.85 -15.74
CA ALA A 27 4.95 58.85 -14.37
C ALA A 27 4.74 57.58 -13.52
N SER A 28 5.87 57.07 -13.05
CA SER A 28 6.03 56.64 -11.66
C SER A 28 7.46 56.96 -11.21
N PRO A 29 7.70 58.12 -10.56
CA PRO A 29 8.89 58.31 -9.75
C PRO A 29 8.77 57.45 -8.48
N ALA A 30 9.92 57.10 -7.89
CA ALA A 30 9.97 56.30 -6.67
C ALA A 30 9.27 57.00 -5.49
N ALA A 31 8.47 56.26 -4.72
CA ALA A 31 7.90 56.71 -3.46
C ALA A 31 7.82 55.56 -2.43
N ALA A 32 8.50 55.79 -1.31
CA ALA A 32 8.31 55.19 0.03
C ALA A 32 8.04 53.68 0.17
N ALA A 33 8.97 52.99 0.83
CA ALA A 33 8.67 51.73 1.51
C ALA A 33 7.61 51.97 2.62
N PRO A 34 6.52 51.19 2.69
CA PRO A 34 5.68 51.12 3.88
C PRO A 34 6.36 50.29 4.96
N ALA A 35 6.02 50.58 6.23
CA ALA A 35 6.68 50.01 7.39
C ALA A 35 6.36 48.53 7.64
N ALA A 36 7.16 47.92 8.52
CA ALA A 36 6.93 46.58 9.06
C ALA A 36 5.52 46.45 9.67
N GLY A 37 4.93 45.26 9.56
CA GLY A 37 3.58 44.99 10.07
C GLY A 37 2.65 44.23 9.12
N ALA A 38 3.18 43.48 8.14
CA ALA A 38 2.38 42.44 7.50
C ALA A 38 2.26 41.27 8.49
N THR A 39 1.07 41.09 9.07
CA THR A 39 0.71 39.84 9.74
C THR A 39 0.69 38.76 8.67
N GLU A 40 1.77 37.97 8.57
CA GLU A 40 1.81 36.81 7.68
C GLU A 40 0.68 35.88 8.12
N LEU A 41 -0.30 35.67 7.22
CA LEU A 41 -1.43 34.81 7.51
C LEU A 41 -0.87 33.40 7.73
N ALA A 42 -1.04 32.87 8.95
CA ALA A 42 -0.61 31.53 9.30
C ALA A 42 -1.00 30.53 8.21
N PRO A 43 -0.09 29.65 7.75
CA PRO A 43 -0.38 28.73 6.66
C PRO A 43 -1.65 27.93 6.98
N VAL A 44 -2.57 27.81 6.02
CA VAL A 44 -3.76 26.95 6.22
C VAL A 44 -3.41 25.56 5.72
N TRP A 45 -2.96 24.69 6.62
CA TRP A 45 -2.75 23.28 6.28
C TRP A 45 -4.09 22.58 6.04
N ALA A 46 -4.29 22.11 4.82
CA ALA A 46 -5.39 21.21 4.51
C ALA A 46 -5.25 19.88 5.28
N PRO A 47 -6.37 19.23 5.66
CA PRO A 47 -6.34 17.87 6.19
C PRO A 47 -5.80 16.90 5.12
N LEU A 48 -4.94 15.98 5.54
CA LEU A 48 -4.37 14.96 4.68
C LEU A 48 -5.23 13.69 4.72
N ALA A 49 -5.35 13.02 3.58
CA ALA A 49 -6.03 11.73 3.48
C ALA A 49 -5.25 10.75 2.60
N SER A 50 -5.38 9.46 2.91
CA SER A 50 -4.83 8.36 2.13
C SER A 50 -5.87 7.25 1.96
N THR A 51 -5.70 6.42 0.93
CA THR A 51 -6.54 5.24 0.74
C THR A 51 -5.73 4.11 0.14
N ALA A 52 -5.78 2.94 0.76
CA ALA A 52 -5.17 1.71 0.27
C ALA A 52 -6.00 0.48 0.69
N ALA A 53 -5.67 -0.68 0.13
CA ALA A 53 -6.43 -1.91 0.33
C ALA A 53 -5.77 -2.82 1.39
N GLY A 54 -6.58 -3.35 2.32
CA GLY A 54 -6.13 -4.29 3.35
C GLY A 54 -4.90 -3.81 4.14
N LEU A 55 -3.87 -4.66 4.26
CA LEU A 55 -2.64 -4.38 5.02
C LEU A 55 -1.62 -3.46 4.32
N VAL A 56 -1.95 -2.86 3.16
CA VAL A 56 -0.99 -2.00 2.46
C VAL A 56 -0.67 -0.77 3.32
N LYS A 57 0.61 -0.65 3.72
CA LYS A 57 1.16 0.52 4.42
C LYS A 57 0.91 1.78 3.59
N GLN A 58 0.26 2.77 4.20
CA GLN A 58 -0.09 4.02 3.56
C GLN A 58 0.89 5.09 3.99
N GLU A 59 1.47 5.86 3.06
CA GLU A 59 2.41 6.92 3.39
C GLU A 59 1.97 8.24 2.79
N VAL A 60 2.13 9.32 3.55
CA VAL A 60 1.84 10.68 3.11
C VAL A 60 3.03 11.59 3.40
N THR A 61 3.33 12.49 2.46
CA THR A 61 4.34 13.54 2.65
C THR A 61 3.62 14.82 3.05
N VAL A 62 3.94 15.35 4.22
CA VAL A 62 3.48 16.66 4.70
C VAL A 62 4.42 17.73 4.14
N VAL A 63 3.87 18.85 3.65
CA VAL A 63 4.68 20.00 3.25
C VAL A 63 5.09 20.76 4.51
N VAL A 64 6.36 20.58 4.91
CA VAL A 64 6.97 21.23 6.07
C VAL A 64 7.92 22.32 5.55
N PRO A 65 7.74 23.61 5.89
CA PRO A 65 8.65 24.68 5.48
C PRO A 65 10.04 24.56 6.13
N GLU A 66 11.03 25.27 5.58
CA GLU A 66 12.40 25.21 6.08
C GLU A 66 12.51 25.76 7.52
N GLY A 67 13.21 25.03 8.40
CA GLY A 67 13.36 25.37 9.83
C GLY A 67 12.19 24.93 10.72
N TRP A 68 11.07 24.47 10.15
CA TRP A 68 9.91 24.01 10.91
C TRP A 68 10.10 22.56 11.41
N THR A 69 9.43 22.20 12.51
CA THR A 69 9.43 20.84 13.04
C THR A 69 8.03 20.23 13.03
N MET A 70 7.92 18.97 12.60
CA MET A 70 6.66 18.22 12.56
C MET A 70 6.63 17.16 13.67
N GLN A 71 5.52 17.04 14.38
CA GLN A 71 5.28 16.03 15.40
C GLN A 71 3.88 15.41 15.23
N LEU A 72 3.68 14.25 15.86
CA LEU A 72 2.36 13.64 16.00
C LEU A 72 1.87 13.94 17.43
N ALA A 73 0.64 14.42 17.58
CA ALA A 73 0.01 14.57 18.89
C ALA A 73 -0.32 13.18 19.49
N ASN A 74 -0.53 13.13 20.80
CA ASN A 74 -0.99 11.91 21.51
C ASN A 74 -0.13 10.65 21.25
N ARG A 75 1.19 10.83 21.12
CA ARG A 75 2.16 9.73 21.02
C ARG A 75 2.04 8.77 22.20
N HIS A 76 2.23 7.49 21.92
CA HIS A 76 2.21 6.44 22.93
C HIS A 76 3.33 6.66 23.96
N PRO A 77 3.08 6.55 25.27
CA PRO A 77 4.09 6.80 26.30
C PRO A 77 5.31 5.88 26.14
N ASP A 78 5.08 4.60 25.81
CA ASP A 78 6.14 3.61 25.61
C ASP A 78 6.75 3.65 24.19
N TYR A 79 6.05 4.25 23.21
CA TYR A 79 6.51 4.35 21.81
C TYR A 79 6.42 5.80 21.29
N PRO A 80 7.34 6.70 21.68
CA PRO A 80 7.28 8.12 21.31
C PRO A 80 7.43 8.40 19.80
N CYS A 81 7.75 7.38 18.98
CA CYS A 81 7.71 7.45 17.52
C CYS A 81 6.28 7.54 16.95
N CYS A 82 5.29 7.07 17.71
CA CYS A 82 4.14 6.38 17.16
C CYS A 82 2.85 6.71 17.93
N VAL A 83 1.72 6.70 17.23
CA VAL A 83 0.37 6.88 17.79
C VAL A 83 -0.43 5.63 17.48
N VAL A 84 -0.87 4.93 18.52
CA VAL A 84 -1.69 3.71 18.39
C VAL A 84 -3.17 4.11 18.43
N VAL A 85 -3.95 3.59 17.49
CA VAL A 85 -5.42 3.76 17.42
C VAL A 85 -6.08 2.37 17.35
N PRO A 86 -7.37 2.20 17.70
CA PRO A 86 -8.01 0.87 17.68
C PRO A 86 -7.92 0.14 16.32
N ASN A 87 -7.92 0.90 15.24
CA ASN A 87 -7.91 0.44 13.86
C ASN A 87 -6.51 0.30 13.20
N GLY A 88 -5.43 0.66 13.90
CA GLY A 88 -4.07 0.64 13.35
C GLY A 88 -3.09 1.52 14.13
N PHE A 89 -2.03 2.00 13.49
CA PHE A 89 -1.15 3.00 14.09
C PHE A 89 -0.55 3.91 13.04
N TYR A 90 -0.14 5.09 13.51
CA TYR A 90 0.56 6.10 12.76
C TYR A 90 1.99 6.21 13.27
N ALA A 91 2.96 6.33 12.37
CA ALA A 91 4.36 6.55 12.72
C ALA A 91 4.96 7.69 11.91
N ARG A 92 5.87 8.45 12.52
CA ARG A 92 6.67 9.45 11.81
C ARG A 92 7.91 8.77 11.22
N GLU A 93 7.87 8.51 9.92
CA GLU A 93 8.96 7.86 9.17
C GLU A 93 10.17 8.80 8.96
N SER A 94 9.92 10.10 8.79
CA SER A 94 10.97 11.08 8.52
C SER A 94 10.61 12.49 9.01
N ALA A 95 11.46 13.48 8.72
CA ALA A 95 11.20 14.88 8.98
C ALA A 95 9.80 15.34 8.53
N ASN A 96 9.35 14.86 7.35
CA ASN A 96 8.16 15.29 6.63
C ASN A 96 7.24 14.14 6.17
N ARG A 97 7.51 12.88 6.54
CA ARG A 97 6.74 11.70 6.13
C ARG A 97 6.07 11.04 7.32
N ILE A 98 4.81 10.67 7.13
CA ILE A 98 4.00 9.93 8.10
C ILE A 98 3.47 8.68 7.41
N SER A 99 3.56 7.55 8.09
CA SER A 99 2.91 6.31 7.69
C SER A 99 1.65 6.05 8.52
N TYR A 100 0.74 5.30 7.92
CA TYR A 100 -0.37 4.64 8.59
C TYR A 100 -0.36 3.16 8.20
N THR A 101 -0.58 2.32 9.19
CA THR A 101 -0.54 0.88 9.05
C THR A 101 -1.77 0.29 9.77
N PRO A 102 -2.72 -0.31 9.04
CA PRO A 102 -3.97 -0.78 9.61
C PRO A 102 -3.85 -2.14 10.29
N THR A 103 -4.68 -2.38 11.31
CA THR A 103 -4.82 -3.68 11.97
C THR A 103 -5.39 -4.72 11.01
N LEU A 104 -4.96 -5.99 11.16
CA LEU A 104 -5.45 -7.13 10.39
C LEU A 104 -6.99 -7.20 10.39
N GLY A 105 -7.61 -7.23 9.21
CA GLY A 105 -9.06 -7.34 9.04
C GLY A 105 -9.83 -6.01 9.09
N PHE A 106 -9.18 -4.89 9.39
CA PHE A 106 -9.84 -3.58 9.42
C PHE A 106 -10.24 -3.10 8.01
N VAL A 107 -11.49 -2.64 7.86
CA VAL A 107 -12.01 -2.00 6.63
C VAL A 107 -12.85 -0.81 7.04
N GLY A 108 -12.59 0.36 6.44
CA GLY A 108 -13.26 1.61 6.77
C GLY A 108 -12.29 2.78 6.93
N THR A 109 -12.80 3.90 7.45
CA THR A 109 -12.02 5.10 7.74
C THR A 109 -11.40 4.99 9.12
N ALA A 110 -10.09 5.24 9.22
CA ALA A 110 -9.31 5.23 10.44
C ALA A 110 -9.65 6.41 11.36
N ASP A 111 -9.47 6.24 12.67
CA ASP A 111 -9.45 7.37 13.61
C ASP A 111 -8.36 8.37 13.20
N PRO A 112 -8.68 9.66 13.01
CA PRO A 112 -7.74 10.65 12.49
C PRO A 112 -6.67 10.99 13.53
N VAL A 113 -5.42 11.10 13.08
CA VAL A 113 -4.31 11.58 13.92
C VAL A 113 -4.06 13.07 13.71
N THR A 114 -3.82 13.81 14.80
CA THR A 114 -3.40 15.22 14.72
C THR A 114 -1.88 15.32 14.53
N ILE A 115 -1.50 16.14 13.57
CA ILE A 115 -0.12 16.50 13.23
C ILE A 115 0.10 17.92 13.74
N GLU A 116 1.12 18.10 14.57
CA GLU A 116 1.54 19.39 15.08
C GLU A 116 2.76 19.87 14.30
N LEU A 117 2.69 21.07 13.73
CA LEU A 117 3.83 21.77 13.14
C LEU A 117 4.21 22.93 14.06
N THR A 118 5.49 23.00 14.44
CA THR A 118 6.03 24.13 15.21
C THR A 118 6.98 24.91 14.32
N ASP A 119 6.75 26.22 14.22
CA ASP A 119 7.58 27.13 13.44
C ASP A 119 8.90 27.49 14.18
N PRO A 120 9.83 28.24 13.55
CA PRO A 120 11.06 28.70 14.20
C PRO A 120 10.85 29.72 15.34
N ALA A 121 9.66 30.34 15.44
CA ALA A 121 9.31 31.29 16.50
C ALA A 121 8.66 30.62 17.73
N GLY A 122 8.24 29.36 17.61
CA GLY A 122 7.56 28.58 18.63
C GLY A 122 6.03 28.57 18.51
N GLU A 123 5.44 29.14 17.45
CA GLU A 123 4.01 29.03 17.17
C GLU A 123 3.68 27.59 16.74
N ARG A 124 2.57 27.06 17.30
CA ARG A 124 2.08 25.72 16.98
C ARG A 124 0.88 25.81 16.07
N HIS A 125 0.91 25.00 15.03
CA HIS A 125 -0.18 24.82 14.10
C HIS A 125 -0.53 23.34 13.99
N THR A 126 -1.77 23.06 13.59
CA THR A 126 -2.31 21.69 13.56
C THR A 126 -2.95 21.37 12.23
N THR A 127 -2.74 20.14 11.77
CA THR A 127 -3.56 19.51 10.72
C THR A 127 -3.90 18.08 11.13
N THR A 128 -4.75 17.40 10.38
CA THR A 128 -5.16 16.01 10.64
C THR A 128 -4.78 15.10 9.48
N TYR A 129 -4.47 13.84 9.77
CA TYR A 129 -4.29 12.79 8.77
C TYR A 129 -5.26 11.64 9.01
N THR A 130 -6.12 11.39 8.02
CA THR A 130 -7.14 10.34 8.05
C THR A 130 -6.84 9.31 6.98
N ALA A 131 -6.59 8.06 7.37
CA ALA A 131 -6.40 6.97 6.42
C ALA A 131 -7.72 6.25 6.16
N THR A 132 -7.90 5.68 4.97
CA THR A 132 -9.04 4.81 4.65
C THR A 132 -8.54 3.47 4.14
N VAL A 133 -9.10 2.38 4.66
CA VAL A 133 -8.79 1.02 4.23
C VAL A 133 -9.96 0.46 3.44
N THR A 134 -9.70 0.12 2.18
CA THR A 134 -10.66 -0.58 1.33
C THR A 134 -10.46 -2.09 1.42
N ARG A 135 -11.50 -2.85 1.08
CA ARG A 135 -11.41 -4.31 1.00
C ARG A 135 -10.42 -4.70 -0.10
N PRO A 136 -9.44 -5.60 0.16
CA PRO A 136 -8.52 -6.07 -0.89
C PRO A 136 -9.22 -6.89 -1.97
N ALA A 137 -8.50 -7.14 -3.07
CA ALA A 137 -8.92 -8.12 -4.06
C ALA A 137 -8.87 -9.55 -3.47
N PRO A 138 -9.67 -10.51 -4.00
CA PRO A 138 -9.61 -11.89 -3.54
C PRO A 138 -8.23 -12.53 -3.67
N PRO A 139 -7.89 -13.52 -2.80
CA PRO A 139 -6.61 -14.23 -2.84
C PRO A 139 -6.29 -14.79 -4.25
N ALA A 140 -5.09 -14.52 -4.76
CA ALA A 140 -4.66 -15.05 -6.04
C ALA A 140 -4.26 -16.53 -5.90
N LEU A 141 -5.19 -17.43 -6.22
CA LEU A 141 -4.93 -18.88 -6.25
C LEU A 141 -4.61 -19.37 -7.66
N LYS A 142 -3.88 -20.48 -7.71
CA LYS A 142 -3.60 -21.26 -8.92
C LYS A 142 -4.02 -22.71 -8.66
N ASP A 143 -4.44 -23.40 -9.70
CA ASP A 143 -4.64 -24.85 -9.60
C ASP A 143 -3.29 -25.54 -9.32
N LEU A 144 -3.33 -26.57 -8.48
CA LEU A 144 -2.16 -27.29 -7.99
C LEU A 144 -2.17 -28.73 -8.48
N THR A 145 -0.99 -29.27 -8.72
CA THR A 145 -0.80 -30.65 -9.15
C THR A 145 0.38 -31.27 -8.43
N SER A 146 0.33 -32.58 -8.18
CA SER A 146 1.47 -33.33 -7.66
C SER A 146 1.52 -34.75 -8.23
N ALA A 147 2.69 -35.36 -8.16
CA ALA A 147 2.94 -36.73 -8.58
C ALA A 147 3.88 -37.41 -7.58
N GLY A 148 3.62 -38.67 -7.24
CA GLY A 148 4.43 -39.40 -6.27
C GLY A 148 3.99 -40.85 -6.09
N ALA A 149 4.89 -41.66 -5.53
CA ALA A 149 4.70 -43.11 -5.38
C ALA A 149 3.65 -43.49 -4.32
N PRO A 150 3.06 -44.71 -4.37
CA PRO A 150 2.11 -45.18 -3.38
C PRO A 150 2.71 -45.18 -1.95
N GLY A 151 1.96 -44.73 -0.96
CA GLY A 151 2.43 -44.63 0.43
C GLY A 151 3.48 -43.53 0.70
N LYS A 152 3.73 -42.62 -0.25
CA LYS A 152 4.56 -41.43 -0.05
C LYS A 152 3.70 -40.17 -0.07
N GLN A 153 3.71 -39.44 1.04
CA GLN A 153 3.03 -38.16 1.17
C GLN A 153 3.51 -37.18 0.08
N GLN A 154 2.56 -36.52 -0.55
CA GLN A 154 2.74 -35.43 -1.51
C GLN A 154 2.24 -34.16 -0.82
N SER A 155 3.03 -33.08 -0.82
CA SER A 155 2.63 -31.80 -0.26
C SER A 155 2.95 -30.69 -1.25
N VAL A 156 2.03 -29.74 -1.39
CA VAL A 156 2.16 -28.57 -2.26
C VAL A 156 1.81 -27.32 -1.46
N GLU A 157 2.69 -26.32 -1.53
CA GLU A 157 2.50 -25.03 -0.87
C GLU A 157 1.45 -24.17 -1.59
N VAL A 158 0.60 -23.54 -0.79
CA VAL A 158 -0.37 -22.52 -1.16
C VAL A 158 0.10 -21.20 -0.57
N LEU A 159 0.26 -20.18 -1.42
CA LEU A 159 0.50 -18.83 -0.96
C LEU A 159 -0.79 -18.31 -0.29
N LEU A 160 -0.74 -18.11 1.02
CA LEU A 160 -1.86 -17.54 1.79
C LEU A 160 -1.58 -16.06 2.09
N PRO A 161 -2.57 -15.16 1.94
CA PRO A 161 -2.44 -13.83 2.49
C PRO A 161 -2.42 -13.86 4.03
N PRO A 162 -1.81 -12.84 4.68
CA PRO A 162 -1.83 -12.68 6.14
C PRO A 162 -3.20 -12.94 6.78
N GLY A 163 -3.23 -13.82 7.79
CA GLY A 163 -4.44 -14.19 8.53
C GLY A 163 -5.48 -15.01 7.74
N ALA A 164 -5.14 -15.53 6.56
CA ALA A 164 -6.07 -16.32 5.77
C ALA A 164 -6.21 -17.77 6.25
N GLY A 165 -7.43 -18.30 6.17
CA GLY A 165 -7.75 -19.72 6.38
C GLY A 165 -7.85 -20.47 5.06
N ILE A 166 -7.73 -21.80 5.14
CA ILE A 166 -7.92 -22.73 4.02
C ILE A 166 -8.88 -23.86 4.44
N GLY A 167 -9.81 -24.25 3.56
CA GLY A 167 -10.78 -25.31 3.81
C GLY A 167 -11.16 -26.05 2.53
N TYR A 168 -11.71 -27.27 2.64
CA TYR A 168 -12.24 -27.99 1.47
C TYR A 168 -13.64 -27.51 1.11
N VAL A 169 -13.95 -27.50 -0.18
CA VAL A 169 -15.29 -27.16 -0.68
C VAL A 169 -15.79 -28.13 -1.74
N ASP A 170 -17.11 -28.23 -1.86
CA ASP A 170 -17.78 -29.07 -2.86
C ASP A 170 -17.88 -28.40 -4.26
N ALA A 171 -18.75 -28.95 -5.11
CA ALA A 171 -19.03 -28.38 -6.43
C ALA A 171 -19.75 -27.02 -6.37
N ALA A 172 -20.58 -26.79 -5.35
CA ALA A 172 -21.34 -25.57 -5.13
C ALA A 172 -20.55 -24.48 -4.36
N GLY A 173 -19.42 -24.84 -3.74
CA GLY A 173 -18.62 -23.95 -2.90
C GLY A 173 -18.95 -24.02 -1.41
N ALA A 174 -19.78 -24.98 -0.98
CA ALA A 174 -20.06 -25.23 0.43
C ALA A 174 -18.88 -25.96 1.10
N GLU A 175 -18.59 -25.62 2.36
CA GLU A 175 -17.50 -26.23 3.11
C GLU A 175 -17.80 -27.70 3.45
N ILE A 176 -16.80 -28.56 3.25
CA ILE A 176 -16.89 -30.00 3.49
C ILE A 176 -15.72 -30.47 4.37
N PRO A 177 -15.88 -31.57 5.13
CA PRO A 177 -14.76 -32.22 5.80
C PRO A 177 -13.72 -32.73 4.79
N ALA A 178 -12.55 -33.11 5.28
CA ALA A 178 -11.47 -33.66 4.46
C ALA A 178 -11.98 -34.82 3.57
N PRO A 179 -11.82 -34.74 2.24
CA PRO A 179 -12.34 -35.76 1.34
C PRO A 179 -11.53 -37.05 1.49
N ALA A 180 -12.17 -38.11 1.96
CA ALA A 180 -11.59 -39.45 1.98
C ALA A 180 -11.76 -40.12 0.61
N THR A 181 -10.66 -40.59 0.01
CA THR A 181 -10.69 -41.38 -1.23
C THR A 181 -10.15 -42.79 -1.00
N ALA A 182 -10.70 -43.78 -1.71
CA ALA A 182 -10.16 -45.15 -1.72
C ALA A 182 -8.69 -45.25 -2.19
N ARG A 183 -8.13 -44.18 -2.80
CA ARG A 183 -6.72 -44.09 -3.21
C ARG A 183 -5.82 -43.31 -2.25
N GLY A 184 -6.35 -42.68 -1.22
CA GLY A 184 -5.56 -41.88 -0.28
C GLY A 184 -6.37 -40.82 0.46
N GLU A 185 -5.70 -40.22 1.44
CA GLU A 185 -6.26 -39.20 2.33
C GLU A 185 -5.73 -37.81 1.97
N PHE A 186 -6.60 -36.81 2.06
CA PHE A 186 -6.29 -35.41 1.82
C PHE A 186 -6.24 -34.66 3.15
N SER A 187 -5.26 -33.77 3.33
CA SER A 187 -5.15 -32.89 4.50
C SER A 187 -4.78 -31.47 4.10
N LEU A 188 -5.27 -30.48 4.84
CA LEU A 188 -4.89 -29.08 4.74
C LEU A 188 -4.19 -28.66 6.02
N THR A 189 -3.09 -27.94 5.87
CA THR A 189 -2.42 -27.26 6.98
C THR A 189 -2.32 -25.78 6.65
N ALA A 190 -2.84 -24.91 7.51
CA ALA A 190 -2.50 -23.49 7.49
C ALA A 190 -1.55 -23.20 8.65
N ILE A 191 -0.44 -22.54 8.34
CA ILE A 191 0.48 -21.95 9.32
C ILE A 191 0.28 -20.44 9.19
N SER A 192 -0.25 -19.79 10.21
CA SER A 192 -0.29 -18.33 10.30
C SER A 192 0.49 -17.89 11.52
N GLY A 193 1.55 -17.12 11.28
CA GLY A 193 2.36 -16.48 12.32
C GLY A 193 2.16 -14.98 12.26
N VAL A 194 1.63 -14.40 13.33
CA VAL A 194 1.83 -12.98 13.63
C VAL A 194 3.02 -12.91 14.57
N SER A 195 4.13 -12.31 14.15
CA SER A 195 5.25 -12.04 15.05
C SER A 195 4.87 -10.88 15.97
N ALA A 196 4.09 -11.20 17.00
CA ALA A 196 3.76 -10.28 18.08
C ALA A 196 4.97 -10.14 19.01
N GLU A 197 5.93 -9.30 18.61
CA GLU A 197 6.73 -8.61 19.62
C GLU A 197 5.75 -7.75 20.43
N ALA A 198 5.46 -8.18 21.66
CA ALA A 198 4.54 -7.49 22.57
C ALA A 198 4.98 -6.06 22.92
N ASP A 199 6.18 -5.67 22.47
CA ASP A 199 6.85 -4.40 22.76
C ASP A 199 7.11 -3.56 21.48
N ARG A 200 6.36 -3.77 20.39
CA ARG A 200 6.42 -2.93 19.18
C ARG A 200 5.04 -2.67 18.53
N PRO A 201 4.89 -1.56 17.79
CA PRO A 201 3.72 -1.34 16.93
C PRO A 201 3.54 -2.48 15.92
N PHE A 202 2.28 -2.76 15.57
CA PHE A 202 1.85 -3.87 14.69
C PHE A 202 2.55 -3.84 13.31
N ASP A 203 3.60 -4.62 13.07
CA ASP A 203 4.19 -4.66 11.74
C ASP A 203 3.50 -5.72 10.84
N PRO A 204 2.74 -5.35 9.79
CA PRO A 204 2.09 -6.31 8.90
C PRO A 204 3.09 -7.13 8.08
N THR A 205 4.35 -6.68 7.95
CA THR A 205 5.43 -7.46 7.31
C THR A 205 5.89 -8.62 8.20
N LEU A 206 5.62 -8.56 9.51
CA LEU A 206 5.84 -9.64 10.46
C LEU A 206 4.69 -10.66 10.51
N ILE A 207 3.69 -10.53 9.63
CA ILE A 207 2.63 -11.52 9.47
C ILE A 207 2.93 -12.39 8.26
N SER A 208 3.22 -13.67 8.53
CA SER A 208 3.37 -14.69 7.49
C SER A 208 2.22 -15.69 7.55
N ALA A 209 1.77 -16.13 6.38
CA ALA A 209 0.81 -17.21 6.24
C ALA A 209 1.25 -18.15 5.11
N ALA A 210 1.30 -19.44 5.40
CA ALA A 210 1.63 -20.49 4.44
C ALA A 210 0.61 -21.61 4.56
N GLY A 211 0.04 -22.03 3.42
CA GLY A 211 -0.86 -23.16 3.35
C GLY A 211 -0.16 -24.35 2.73
N TYR A 212 -0.55 -25.56 3.11
CA TYR A 212 -0.09 -26.80 2.46
C TYR A 212 -1.31 -27.67 2.16
N VAL A 213 -1.46 -28.03 0.89
CA VAL A 213 -2.39 -29.08 0.48
C VAL A 213 -1.60 -30.36 0.37
N THR A 214 -2.01 -31.36 1.15
CA THR A 214 -1.33 -32.64 1.30
C THR A 214 -2.22 -33.77 0.78
N PHE A 215 -1.64 -34.69 0.01
CA PHE A 215 -2.25 -35.96 -0.35
C PHE A 215 -1.34 -37.12 0.07
N THR A 216 -1.88 -38.08 0.81
CA THR A 216 -1.16 -39.30 1.20
C THR A 216 -1.79 -40.48 0.46
N PRO A 217 -1.17 -40.97 -0.65
CA PRO A 217 -1.68 -42.12 -1.38
C PRO A 217 -1.64 -43.38 -0.53
N ALA A 218 -2.67 -44.22 -0.61
CA ALA A 218 -2.71 -45.50 0.07
C ALA A 218 -1.53 -46.40 -0.34
N ARG A 219 -1.03 -47.23 0.60
CA ARG A 219 0.03 -48.22 0.32
C ARG A 219 -0.54 -49.30 -0.60
N GLY A 220 -0.24 -49.20 -1.89
CA GLY A 220 -0.81 -50.06 -2.95
C GLY A 220 -1.82 -49.37 -3.88
N ALA A 221 -1.99 -48.06 -3.79
CA ALA A 221 -2.80 -47.30 -4.75
C ALA A 221 -2.30 -47.52 -6.19
N ALA A 222 -3.23 -47.83 -7.11
CA ALA A 222 -2.90 -48.05 -8.51
C ALA A 222 -2.38 -46.76 -9.18
N PRO A 223 -1.44 -46.85 -10.13
CA PRO A 223 -0.91 -45.68 -10.84
C PRO A 223 -1.98 -44.96 -11.64
N GLY A 224 -1.91 -43.62 -11.70
CA GLY A 224 -2.82 -42.79 -12.50
C GLY A 224 -3.33 -41.53 -11.78
N PRO A 225 -4.19 -40.74 -12.45
CA PRO A 225 -4.75 -39.50 -11.91
C PRO A 225 -5.76 -39.81 -10.80
N VAL A 226 -5.68 -39.10 -9.67
CA VAL A 226 -6.64 -39.18 -8.55
C VAL A 226 -7.77 -38.16 -8.77
N PRO A 227 -9.01 -38.39 -8.28
CA PRO A 227 -10.07 -37.39 -8.41
C PRO A 227 -9.63 -36.05 -7.82
N PRO A 228 -9.84 -34.93 -8.53
CA PRO A 228 -9.44 -33.61 -8.04
C PRO A 228 -10.31 -33.20 -6.84
N VAL A 229 -9.70 -32.43 -5.93
CA VAL A 229 -10.40 -31.82 -4.79
C VAL A 229 -10.36 -30.30 -4.93
N ARG A 230 -11.42 -29.62 -4.46
CA ARG A 230 -11.48 -28.16 -4.46
C ARG A 230 -11.21 -27.65 -3.04
N TYR A 231 -10.45 -26.57 -2.96
CA TYR A 231 -10.17 -25.90 -1.71
C TYR A 231 -10.46 -24.40 -1.85
N ARG A 232 -10.93 -23.81 -0.77
CA ARG A 232 -11.22 -22.39 -0.62
C ARG A 232 -10.15 -21.78 0.26
N VAL A 233 -9.63 -20.62 -0.15
CA VAL A 233 -8.87 -19.73 0.73
C VAL A 233 -9.75 -18.53 1.04
N THR A 234 -9.85 -18.19 2.32
CA THR A 234 -10.62 -17.07 2.86
C THR A 234 -9.64 -16.14 3.58
N ASP A 235 -9.53 -14.89 3.14
CA ASP A 235 -8.67 -13.91 3.81
C ASP A 235 -9.29 -13.32 5.08
N ALA A 236 -8.49 -12.59 5.86
CA ALA A 236 -8.94 -11.88 7.07
C ALA A 236 -9.99 -10.78 6.80
N TYR A 237 -10.30 -10.47 5.54
CA TYR A 237 -11.28 -9.49 5.10
C TYR A 237 -12.54 -10.17 4.52
N GLY A 238 -12.67 -11.49 4.63
CA GLY A 238 -13.79 -12.27 4.11
C GLY A 238 -13.86 -12.40 2.58
N GLN A 239 -12.81 -11.98 1.85
CA GLN A 239 -12.68 -12.31 0.43
C GLN A 239 -12.27 -13.76 0.27
N THR A 240 -12.86 -14.46 -0.71
CA THR A 240 -12.59 -15.89 -0.88
C THR A 240 -12.37 -16.28 -2.32
N SER A 241 -11.38 -17.15 -2.54
CA SER A 241 -11.06 -17.74 -3.84
C SER A 241 -11.12 -19.25 -3.72
N ILE A 242 -11.50 -19.94 -4.79
CA ILE A 242 -11.55 -21.39 -4.88
C ILE A 242 -10.59 -21.84 -5.98
N ALA A 243 -9.78 -22.86 -5.70
CA ALA A 243 -8.90 -23.51 -6.66
C ALA A 243 -8.97 -25.04 -6.52
N THR A 244 -8.39 -25.73 -7.49
CA THR A 244 -8.43 -27.18 -7.62
C THR A 244 -7.05 -27.78 -7.35
N TYR A 245 -7.01 -28.91 -6.65
CA TYR A 245 -5.81 -29.71 -6.48
C TYR A 245 -6.01 -31.09 -7.10
N THR A 246 -5.12 -31.44 -8.03
CA THR A 246 -5.16 -32.69 -8.81
C THR A 246 -3.88 -33.50 -8.57
N PRO A 247 -3.85 -34.39 -7.56
CA PRO A 247 -2.73 -35.30 -7.37
C PRO A 247 -2.77 -36.49 -8.35
N SER A 248 -1.63 -37.15 -8.49
CA SER A 248 -1.46 -38.37 -9.27
C SER A 248 -0.55 -39.35 -8.55
N VAL A 249 -0.80 -40.64 -8.75
CA VAL A 249 0.03 -41.72 -8.21
C VAL A 249 0.93 -42.23 -9.33
N THR A 250 2.23 -42.15 -9.15
CA THR A 250 3.19 -42.74 -10.10
C THR A 250 3.31 -44.24 -9.88
N GLY A 251 3.71 -44.97 -10.92
CA GLY A 251 4.07 -46.38 -10.77
C GLY A 251 5.26 -46.56 -9.84
N TYR A 252 5.37 -47.75 -9.23
CA TYR A 252 6.66 -48.20 -8.73
C TYR A 252 7.66 -48.19 -9.90
N ALA A 253 8.83 -47.60 -9.70
CA ALA A 253 9.91 -47.73 -10.66
C ALA A 253 10.23 -49.22 -10.80
N ALA A 254 10.11 -49.76 -12.01
CA ALA A 254 10.62 -51.09 -12.33
C ALA A 254 12.14 -51.07 -12.09
N LYS A 255 12.63 -52.08 -11.38
CA LYS A 255 14.03 -52.22 -10.97
C LYS A 255 14.69 -53.36 -11.74
#